data_AF-A0A5K0X0Y3-F1
#
_entry.id   AF-A0A5K0X0Y3-F1
#
_cell.length_a   1.000
_cell.length_b   1.000
_cell.length_c   1.000
_cell.angle_alpha   90.00
_cell.angle_beta   90.00
_cell.angle_gamma   90.00
#
_symmetry.space_group_name_H-M   'P 1'
#
loop_
_entity.id
_entity.type
_entity.pdbx_description
1 polymer ?
#
loop_
_entity_poly.entity_id
_entity_poly.type
_entity_poly.pdbx_seq_one_letter_code
_entity_poly.pdbx_strand_id
1 'polypeptide(L)'
;DRKSSSILNSSYVAIFAAREKAMVVNLEFIKAIVTAEEILLLDPLRQEVLPFVDQLRQQFPRQRINEAPLVVQEEDTAFFGSNHWFHNPEAAEVLQSELPFEFQVLEIALEVVCTFLDSKVADLEREAYPVLDELAKNVSTKRLERVRSLKSTLTRLLARVQK
;
A
#
# COMPACT_ATOMS: atom_id res chain seq x y z
N ASP A 1 -20.04 31.21 18.83
CA ASP A 1 -20.62 30.79 17.54
C ASP A 1 -19.55 30.83 16.46
N ARG A 2 -19.54 29.77 15.64
CA ARG A 2 -18.70 29.42 14.48
C ARG A 2 -17.60 30.41 14.03
N LYS A 3 -16.34 29.94 14.08
CA LYS A 3 -15.38 30.04 12.95
C LYS A 3 -14.16 29.12 13.15
N SER A 4 -14.42 27.82 13.27
CA SER A 4 -13.40 26.77 13.07
C SER A 4 -13.61 26.18 11.68
N SER A 5 -13.06 26.82 10.65
CA SER A 5 -13.11 26.30 9.28
C SER A 5 -11.98 26.90 8.46
N SER A 6 -10.75 26.41 8.66
CA SER A 6 -9.68 26.42 7.64
C SER A 6 -8.36 25.88 8.20
N ILE A 7 -8.27 24.58 8.46
CA ILE A 7 -6.99 23.87 8.38
C ILE A 7 -7.23 22.57 7.62
N LEU A 8 -7.46 22.71 6.33
CA LEU A 8 -7.39 21.63 5.34
C LEU A 8 -6.29 22.03 4.35
N ASN A 9 -5.06 22.12 4.82
CA ASN A 9 -3.88 22.23 3.97
C ASN A 9 -3.00 21.01 4.22
N SER A 10 -3.34 19.96 3.48
CA SER A 10 -2.49 18.95 2.85
C SER A 10 -1.00 18.90 3.26
N SER A 11 -0.75 18.47 4.50
CA SER A 11 0.53 17.90 4.93
C SER A 11 0.24 16.69 5.83
N TYR A 12 -0.29 15.62 5.24
CA TYR A 12 -0.32 14.31 5.90
C TYR A 12 0.93 13.55 5.48
N VAL A 13 2.03 13.86 6.16
CA VAL A 13 3.12 12.91 6.42
C VAL A 13 2.51 11.81 7.30
N ALA A 14 2.97 10.56 7.18
CA ALA A 14 2.56 9.45 8.05
C ALA A 14 2.53 9.92 9.51
N ILE A 15 1.35 10.18 10.06
CA ILE A 15 1.22 10.57 11.46
C ILE A 15 1.33 9.26 12.24
N PHE A 16 2.55 8.91 12.64
CA PHE A 16 2.78 8.07 13.81
C PHE A 16 2.38 8.87 15.06
N ALA A 17 1.11 9.27 15.14
CA ALA A 17 0.52 9.63 16.41
C ALA A 17 0.22 8.30 17.07
N ALA A 18 1.22 7.76 17.76
CA ALA A 18 0.97 6.91 18.89
C ALA A 18 0.15 7.75 19.89
N ARG A 19 -1.17 7.83 19.68
CA ARG A 19 -2.08 8.02 20.80
C ARG A 19 -1.89 6.79 21.67
N GLU A 20 -1.97 6.94 22.98
CA GLU A 20 -1.54 5.96 24.00
C GLU A 20 -1.88 4.47 23.75
N LYS A 21 -2.79 4.11 22.81
CA LYS A 21 -3.16 2.74 22.44
C LYS A 21 -3.46 2.48 20.95
N ALA A 22 -3.13 3.42 20.04
CA ALA A 22 -3.45 3.25 18.62
C ALA A 22 -2.47 3.97 17.69
N MET A 23 -2.20 3.34 16.55
CA MET A 23 -1.46 3.87 15.41
C MET A 23 -2.42 4.23 14.28
N VAL A 24 -2.30 5.45 13.74
CA VAL A 24 -3.09 5.88 12.59
C VAL A 24 -2.25 5.71 11.32
N VAL A 25 -2.74 4.91 10.38
CA VAL A 25 -2.10 4.64 9.09
C VAL A 25 -2.84 5.43 8.02
N ASN A 26 -2.16 6.34 7.33
CA ASN A 26 -2.67 7.05 6.16
C ASN A 26 -1.60 6.99 5.07
N LEU A 27 -1.58 5.87 4.36
CA LEU A 27 -0.58 5.53 3.34
C LEU A 27 -1.28 5.30 2.01
N GLU A 28 -1.17 6.26 1.10
CA GLU A 28 -1.79 6.19 -0.22
C GLU A 28 -3.30 5.87 -0.19
N PHE A 29 -3.69 4.68 -0.64
CA PHE A 29 -5.07 4.21 -0.64
C PHE A 29 -5.45 3.47 0.66
N ILE A 30 -4.50 3.19 1.54
CA ILE A 30 -4.69 2.54 2.84
C ILE A 30 -4.90 3.60 3.91
N LYS A 31 -6.07 3.57 4.54
CA LYS A 31 -6.43 4.45 5.66
C LYS A 31 -6.99 3.62 6.79
N ALA A 32 -6.23 3.47 7.87
CA ALA A 32 -6.59 2.58 8.97
C ALA A 32 -6.26 3.17 10.34
N ILE A 33 -6.95 2.67 11.36
CA ILE A 33 -6.56 2.79 12.76
C ILE A 33 -6.18 1.39 13.23
N VAL A 34 -4.97 1.23 13.74
CA VAL A 34 -4.43 -0.04 14.22
C VAL A 34 -4.27 0.07 15.74
N THR A 35 -4.87 -0.86 16.48
CA THR A 35 -4.70 -0.98 17.92
C THR A 35 -3.91 -2.25 18.24
N ALA A 36 -3.64 -2.55 19.51
CA ALA A 36 -2.98 -3.79 19.89
C ALA A 36 -3.78 -5.07 19.55
N GLU A 37 -5.09 -4.94 19.29
CA GLU A 37 -6.00 -6.08 19.13
C GLU A 37 -6.70 -6.14 17.77
N GLU A 38 -6.95 -4.99 17.14
CA GLU A 38 -7.76 -4.92 15.91
C GLU A 38 -7.32 -3.82 14.93
N ILE A 39 -7.83 -3.91 13.69
CA ILE A 39 -7.59 -2.96 12.61
C ILE A 39 -8.93 -2.44 12.11
N LEU A 40 -9.09 -1.12 12.10
CA LEU A 40 -10.25 -0.43 11.55
C LEU A 40 -9.84 0.21 10.22
N LEU A 41 -10.20 -0.43 9.10
CA LEU A 41 -9.86 0.00 7.75
C LEU A 41 -10.99 0.79 7.10
N LEU A 42 -10.67 1.93 6.48
CA LEU A 42 -11.60 2.72 5.69
C LEU A 42 -11.73 2.14 4.28
N ASP A 43 -12.97 1.91 3.83
CA ASP A 43 -13.30 1.40 2.50
C ASP A 43 -12.58 0.09 2.11
N PRO A 44 -12.71 -1.01 2.89
CA PRO A 44 -11.96 -2.26 2.66
C PRO A 44 -12.30 -2.97 1.34
N LEU A 45 -13.40 -2.61 0.69
CA LEU A 45 -13.85 -3.18 -0.60
C LEU A 45 -13.28 -2.45 -1.82
N ARG A 46 -12.50 -1.39 -1.63
CA ARG A 46 -11.83 -0.67 -2.72
C ARG A 46 -10.78 -1.59 -3.35
N GLN A 47 -10.75 -1.67 -4.69
CA GLN A 47 -9.88 -2.62 -5.43
C GLN A 47 -8.40 -2.49 -5.05
N GLU A 48 -7.91 -1.27 -4.92
CA GLU A 48 -6.51 -1.01 -4.55
C GLU A 48 -6.19 -1.48 -3.13
N VAL A 49 -7.18 -1.54 -2.25
CA VAL A 49 -7.02 -1.93 -0.84
C VAL A 49 -7.07 -3.45 -0.65
N LEU A 50 -7.71 -4.20 -1.57
CA LEU A 50 -7.89 -5.65 -1.44
C LEU A 50 -6.60 -6.45 -1.17
N PRO A 51 -5.47 -6.20 -1.87
CA PRO A 51 -4.23 -6.93 -1.61
C PRO A 51 -3.75 -6.81 -0.15
N PHE A 52 -3.96 -5.63 0.44
CA PHE A 52 -3.66 -5.39 1.85
C PHE A 52 -4.59 -6.20 2.76
N VAL A 53 -5.89 -6.22 2.48
CA VAL A 53 -6.85 -7.00 3.28
C VAL A 53 -6.56 -8.50 3.20
N ASP A 54 -6.21 -9.00 2.02
CA ASP A 54 -5.92 -10.42 1.80
C ASP A 54 -4.65 -10.85 2.54
N GLN A 55 -3.57 -10.05 2.51
CA GLN A 55 -2.38 -10.30 3.32
C GLN A 55 -2.68 -10.24 4.82
N LEU A 56 -3.49 -9.28 5.29
CA LEU A 56 -3.88 -9.23 6.70
C LEU A 56 -4.64 -10.49 7.14
N ARG A 57 -5.57 -11.00 6.32
CA ARG A 57 -6.31 -12.24 6.63
C ARG A 57 -5.38 -13.46 6.67
N GLN A 58 -4.39 -13.51 5.78
CA GLN A 58 -3.41 -14.59 5.73
C GLN A 58 -2.46 -14.58 6.94
N GLN A 59 -1.99 -13.39 7.33
CA GLN A 59 -1.02 -13.21 8.43
C GLN A 59 -1.68 -13.24 9.81
N PHE A 60 -2.93 -12.77 9.93
CA PHE A 60 -3.67 -12.71 11.19
C PHE A 60 -5.04 -13.42 11.14
N PRO A 61 -5.09 -14.75 10.97
CA PRO A 61 -6.37 -15.49 10.86
C PRO A 61 -7.26 -15.40 12.11
N ARG A 62 -6.70 -15.00 13.26
CA ARG A 62 -7.37 -14.99 14.57
C ARG A 62 -7.78 -13.61 15.07
N GLN A 63 -7.29 -12.52 14.48
CA GLN A 63 -7.71 -11.17 14.86
C GLN A 63 -8.93 -10.78 14.03
N ARG A 64 -9.97 -10.33 14.73
CA ARG A 64 -11.28 -10.05 14.17
C ARG A 64 -11.20 -8.89 13.17
N ILE A 65 -10.90 -9.20 11.93
CA ILE A 65 -11.35 -8.41 10.80
C ILE A 65 -12.87 -8.59 10.83
N ASN A 66 -13.61 -7.52 11.11
CA ASN A 66 -15.06 -7.54 11.31
C ASN A 66 -15.79 -8.03 10.04
N GLU A 67 -15.86 -9.34 9.89
CA GLU A 67 -16.72 -10.06 8.96
C GLU A 67 -17.71 -10.87 9.78
N ALA A 68 -18.99 -10.58 9.60
CA ALA A 68 -20.06 -11.34 10.21
C ALA A 68 -19.93 -12.83 9.80
N PRO A 69 -19.99 -13.78 10.73
CA PRO A 69 -19.72 -15.18 10.43
C PRO A 69 -20.88 -15.79 9.62
N LEU A 70 -20.57 -16.20 8.39
CA LEU A 70 -21.34 -17.25 7.72
C LEU A 70 -20.62 -18.57 7.96
N VAL A 71 -21.30 -19.43 8.70
CA VAL A 71 -20.94 -20.83 8.95
C VAL A 71 -20.94 -21.59 7.62
N VAL A 72 -19.79 -22.10 7.18
CA VAL A 72 -19.72 -23.33 6.39
C VAL A 72 -18.44 -24.09 6.78
N GLN A 73 -18.63 -25.40 6.94
CA GLN A 73 -17.72 -26.41 7.48
C GLN A 73 -16.70 -26.90 6.42
N GLU A 74 -15.60 -27.45 6.92
CA GLU A 74 -14.33 -27.93 6.34
C GLU A 74 -14.40 -28.73 5.01
N GLU A 75 -13.34 -28.65 4.19
CA GLU A 75 -12.51 -29.81 3.76
C GLU A 75 -11.27 -29.40 2.92
N ASP A 76 -10.22 -30.21 3.03
CA ASP A 76 -8.82 -30.06 2.59
C ASP A 76 -8.57 -29.63 1.13
N THR A 77 -7.56 -28.77 0.92
CA THR A 77 -6.49 -29.00 -0.08
C THR A 77 -5.26 -28.12 0.21
N ALA A 78 -4.13 -28.75 0.54
CA ALA A 78 -2.82 -28.14 0.43
C ALA A 78 -2.28 -28.35 -1.00
N PHE A 79 -1.88 -27.29 -1.72
CA PHE A 79 -0.67 -27.28 -2.58
C PHE A 79 -0.37 -25.90 -3.23
N PHE A 80 0.71 -25.27 -2.75
CA PHE A 80 1.73 -24.45 -3.43
C PHE A 80 1.42 -23.11 -4.11
N GLY A 81 1.99 -22.04 -3.51
CA GLY A 81 2.09 -20.70 -4.08
C GLY A 81 3.16 -19.77 -3.45
N SER A 82 4.29 -20.34 -3.01
CA SER A 82 5.61 -19.68 -2.85
C SER A 82 5.85 -18.70 -1.69
N ASN A 83 6.01 -19.28 -0.50
CA ASN A 83 6.69 -18.69 0.65
C ASN A 83 8.21 -18.76 0.38
N HIS A 84 8.79 -17.69 -0.18
CA HIS A 84 10.24 -17.60 -0.40
C HIS A 84 10.87 -16.67 0.65
N TRP A 85 10.75 -17.06 1.93
CA TRP A 85 11.44 -16.40 3.05
C TRP A 85 12.05 -17.41 4.03
N PHE A 86 12.56 -18.52 3.53
CA PHE A 86 13.56 -19.28 4.29
C PHE A 86 14.95 -19.00 3.73
N HIS A 87 15.53 -18.00 4.38
CA HIS A 87 16.95 -17.74 4.48
C HIS A 87 17.75 -19.03 4.69
N ASN A 88 18.88 -19.10 3.98
CA ASN A 88 20.05 -19.95 4.20
C ASN A 88 20.30 -20.25 5.71
N PRO A 89 20.52 -21.51 6.13
CA PRO A 89 20.52 -21.88 7.56
C PRO A 89 21.84 -21.61 8.30
N GLU A 90 22.74 -20.76 7.79
CA GLU A 90 24.13 -20.76 8.28
C GLU A 90 24.77 -19.36 8.39
N ALA A 91 24.03 -18.38 8.92
CA ALA A 91 24.61 -17.22 9.61
C ALA A 91 23.51 -16.38 10.26
N ALA A 92 23.77 -15.90 11.47
CA ALA A 92 23.03 -14.86 12.18
C ALA A 92 21.78 -15.32 12.96
N GLU A 93 22.05 -16.02 14.04
CA GLU A 93 21.44 -15.72 15.34
C GLU A 93 21.48 -14.21 15.64
N VAL A 94 20.52 -13.45 15.11
CA VAL A 94 20.21 -12.09 15.56
C VAL A 94 18.70 -12.04 15.70
N LEU A 95 18.24 -12.43 16.90
CA LEU A 95 16.96 -12.03 17.50
C LEU A 95 15.79 -11.94 16.50
N GLN A 96 15.10 -13.05 16.24
CA GLN A 96 13.70 -12.99 15.78
C GLN A 96 12.84 -12.41 16.92
N SER A 97 12.97 -11.10 17.18
CA SER A 97 11.93 -10.38 17.90
C SER A 97 10.82 -10.15 16.89
N GLU A 98 9.76 -10.95 16.95
CA GLU A 98 8.52 -10.63 16.25
C GLU A 98 8.15 -9.18 16.60
N LEU A 99 8.04 -8.34 15.57
CA LEU A 99 7.63 -6.95 15.71
C LEU A 99 6.27 -6.91 16.44
N PRO A 100 5.98 -5.89 17.26
CA PRO A 100 4.63 -5.73 17.81
C PRO A 100 3.59 -5.68 16.69
N PHE A 101 2.36 -6.12 16.97
CA PHE A 101 1.29 -6.26 15.99
C PHE A 101 1.12 -5.03 15.09
N GLU A 102 1.16 -3.83 15.66
CA GLU A 102 1.02 -2.58 14.93
C GLU A 102 2.11 -2.40 13.85
N PHE A 103 3.34 -2.81 14.15
CA PHE A 103 4.46 -2.73 13.23
C PHE A 103 4.40 -3.80 12.15
N GLN A 104 3.87 -4.99 12.44
CA GLN A 104 3.63 -6.01 11.40
C GLN A 104 2.55 -5.54 10.41
N VAL A 105 1.48 -4.91 10.90
CA VAL A 105 0.46 -4.31 10.04
C VAL A 105 1.05 -3.19 9.17
N LEU A 106 1.92 -2.36 9.76
CA LEU A 106 2.61 -1.31 9.02
C LEU A 106 3.55 -1.87 7.94
N GLU A 107 4.28 -2.94 8.25
CA GLU A 107 5.16 -3.64 7.30
C GLU A 107 4.38 -4.11 6.08
N ILE A 108 3.25 -4.82 6.30
CA ILE A 108 2.37 -5.26 5.21
C ILE A 108 1.83 -4.06 4.42
N ALA A 109 1.39 -2.99 5.10
CA ALA A 109 0.87 -1.80 4.43
C ALA A 109 1.93 -1.15 3.52
N LEU A 110 3.18 -1.08 3.99
CA LEU A 110 4.30 -0.54 3.22
C LEU A 110 4.65 -1.44 2.04
N GLU A 111 4.70 -2.76 2.22
CA GLU A 111 4.97 -3.71 1.13
C GLU A 111 3.94 -3.56 0.00
N VAL A 112 2.65 -3.51 0.34
CA VAL A 112 1.56 -3.34 -0.63
C VAL A 112 1.66 -2.00 -1.36
N VAL A 113 1.91 -0.92 -0.63
CA VAL A 113 1.99 0.43 -1.23
C VAL A 113 3.22 0.57 -2.12
N CYS A 114 4.38 0.05 -1.70
CA CYS A 114 5.59 0.03 -2.53
C CYS A 114 5.36 -0.76 -3.82
N THR A 115 4.84 -1.98 -3.71
CA THR A 115 4.50 -2.83 -4.86
C THR A 115 3.52 -2.12 -5.81
N PHE A 116 2.52 -1.44 -5.26
CA PHE A 116 1.58 -0.65 -6.05
C PHE A 116 2.29 0.50 -6.78
N LEU A 117 3.12 1.28 -6.10
CA LEU A 117 3.81 2.42 -6.71
C LEU A 117 4.78 1.97 -7.81
N ASP A 118 5.51 0.87 -7.59
CA ASP A 118 6.39 0.27 -8.58
C ASP A 118 5.62 -0.19 -9.82
N SER A 119 4.46 -0.84 -9.64
CA SER A 119 3.60 -1.21 -10.76
C SER A 119 3.13 0.00 -11.57
N LYS A 120 2.84 1.13 -10.90
CA LYS A 120 2.44 2.38 -11.57
C LYS A 120 3.60 3.04 -12.32
N VAL A 121 4.83 2.89 -11.84
CA VAL A 121 6.03 3.32 -12.60
C VAL A 121 6.19 2.44 -13.83
N ALA A 122 6.11 1.12 -13.70
CA ALA A 122 6.26 0.19 -14.82
C ALA A 122 5.19 0.39 -15.91
N ASP A 123 3.93 0.60 -15.52
CA ASP A 123 2.84 0.96 -16.45
C ASP A 123 3.16 2.26 -17.20
N LEU A 124 3.61 3.29 -16.47
CA LEU A 124 3.94 4.58 -17.05
C LEU A 124 5.13 4.49 -18.02
N GLU A 125 6.15 3.70 -17.69
CA GLU A 125 7.29 3.43 -18.56
C GLU A 125 6.85 2.76 -19.87
N ARG A 126 6.00 1.73 -19.76
CA ARG A 126 5.43 1.04 -20.92
C ARG A 126 4.64 1.99 -21.84
N GLU A 127 3.95 2.97 -21.28
CA GLU A 127 3.28 4.02 -22.06
C GLU A 127 4.24 5.08 -22.61
N ALA A 128 5.31 5.39 -21.89
CA ALA A 128 6.22 6.46 -22.24
C ALA A 128 7.13 6.11 -23.43
N TYR A 129 7.71 4.90 -23.46
CA TYR A 129 8.62 4.49 -24.53
C TYR A 129 8.05 4.66 -25.95
N PRO A 130 6.83 4.18 -26.29
CA PRO A 130 6.29 4.37 -27.63
C PRO A 130 5.97 5.84 -27.93
N VAL A 131 5.53 6.63 -26.94
CA VAL A 131 5.24 8.05 -27.12
C VAL A 131 6.53 8.85 -27.39
N LEU A 132 7.63 8.50 -26.73
CA LEU A 132 8.94 9.12 -26.95
C LEU A 132 9.53 8.76 -28.32
N ASP A 133 9.46 7.49 -28.73
CA ASP A 133 9.87 7.05 -30.08
C ASP A 133 9.04 7.73 -31.18
N GLU A 134 7.72 7.82 -30.96
CA GLU A 134 6.82 8.52 -31.87
C GLU A 134 7.18 10.02 -31.97
N LEU A 135 7.46 10.69 -30.85
CA LEU A 135 7.90 12.09 -30.84
C LEU A 135 9.23 12.26 -31.58
N ALA A 136 10.19 11.36 -31.38
CA ALA A 136 11.51 11.41 -32.03
C ALA A 136 11.40 11.34 -33.56
N LYS A 137 10.41 10.61 -34.08
CA LYS A 137 10.13 10.51 -35.52
C LYS A 137 9.48 11.76 -36.11
N ASN A 138 8.56 12.40 -35.36
CA ASN A 138 7.88 13.62 -35.81
C ASN A 138 7.35 14.40 -34.61
N VAL A 139 7.84 15.65 -34.50
CA VAL A 139 7.47 16.60 -33.46
C VAL A 139 6.20 17.34 -33.86
N SER A 140 5.12 17.13 -33.10
CA SER A 140 3.86 17.86 -33.23
C SER A 140 3.34 18.32 -31.87
N THR A 141 2.49 19.34 -31.85
CA THR A 141 1.87 19.89 -30.63
C THR A 141 1.14 18.80 -29.83
N LYS A 142 0.34 17.97 -30.50
CA LYS A 142 -0.38 16.83 -29.91
C LYS A 142 0.56 15.84 -29.20
N ARG A 143 1.73 15.56 -29.78
CA ARG A 143 2.71 14.63 -29.20
C ARG A 143 3.45 15.24 -28.01
N LEU A 144 3.80 16.53 -28.10
CA LEU A 144 4.39 17.26 -26.98
C LEU A 144 3.43 17.35 -25.79
N GLU A 145 2.13 17.51 -26.03
CA GLU A 145 1.11 17.46 -24.97
C GLU A 145 1.07 16.09 -24.29
N ARG A 146 1.11 15.00 -25.05
CA ARG A 146 1.15 13.64 -24.50
C ARG A 146 2.39 13.41 -23.64
N VAL A 147 3.58 13.85 -24.08
CA VAL A 147 4.82 13.78 -23.29
C VAL A 147 4.76 14.65 -22.04
N ARG A 148 4.19 15.86 -22.13
CA ARG A 148 4.00 16.73 -20.96
C ARG A 148 3.05 16.08 -19.95
N SER A 149 1.99 15.41 -20.41
CA SER A 149 1.08 14.64 -19.56
C SER A 149 1.81 13.51 -18.84
N LEU A 150 2.57 12.68 -19.57
CA LEU A 150 3.39 11.61 -18.99
C LEU A 150 4.37 12.13 -17.94
N LYS A 151 5.09 13.22 -18.24
CA LYS A 151 6.00 13.87 -17.30
C LYS A 151 5.27 14.38 -16.05
N SER A 152 4.08 14.94 -16.20
CA SER A 152 3.27 15.39 -15.07
C SER A 152 2.86 14.22 -14.17
N THR A 153 2.44 13.10 -14.75
CA THR A 153 2.14 11.87 -14.02
C THR A 153 3.37 11.33 -13.29
N LEU A 154 4.53 11.25 -13.96
CA LEU A 154 5.79 10.82 -13.35
C LEU A 154 6.17 11.71 -12.16
N THR A 155 6.11 13.03 -12.34
CA THR A 155 6.44 13.99 -11.28
C THR A 155 5.53 13.81 -10.07
N ARG A 156 4.23 13.58 -10.31
CA ARG A 156 3.26 13.30 -9.24
C ARG A 156 3.56 11.99 -8.53
N LEU A 157 3.99 10.96 -9.25
CA LEU A 157 4.36 9.66 -8.68
C LEU A 157 5.63 9.76 -7.84
N LEU A 158 6.69 10.41 -8.34
CA LEU A 158 7.90 10.67 -7.55
C LEU A 158 7.61 11.47 -6.27
N ALA A 159 6.73 12.46 -6.36
CA ALA A 159 6.31 13.25 -5.20
C ALA A 159 5.51 12.45 -4.16
N ARG A 160 5.02 11.25 -4.49
CA ARG A 160 4.35 10.36 -3.54
C ARG A 160 5.36 9.56 -2.72
N VAL A 161 6.45 9.12 -3.34
CA VAL A 161 7.54 8.37 -2.68
C VAL A 161 8.36 9.24 -1.72
N GLN A 162 8.45 10.54 -1.98
CA GLN A 162 9.25 11.47 -1.16
C GLN A 162 8.52 12.02 0.09
N LYS A 163 7.28 11.62 0.34
CA LYS A 163 6.45 12.08 1.46
C LYS A 163 6.52 11.13 2.64
#